data_AF-A0A1S8TMH5-F1
#
_entry.id   AF-A0A1S8TMH5-F1
#
_cell.length_a   1.000
_cell.length_b   1.000
_cell.length_c   1.000
_cell.angle_alpha   90.00
_cell.angle_beta   90.00
_cell.angle_gamma   90.00
#
_symmetry.space_group_name_H-M   'P 1'
#
loop_
_entity.id
_entity.type
_entity.pdbx_description
1 polymer ?
#
loop_
_entity_poly.entity_id
_entity_poly.type
_entity_poly.pdbx_seq_one_letter_code
_entity_poly.pdbx_strand_id
1 'polypeptide(L)'
;MKIEMGESLIYSWLRHIQNCQIVQTNWTASTGVWNLLNRDELKQLMEDTNVYFYKKYGYAIYKNNSSLEQLLQQAEIDVIGMSFVENASSIMAVDIAFHEFGLNYGSKEETVQRVIKKCLRSVMCLLGYFGHTGGKVIFASPKINNATINILLPCIDDMNELLKNNNISYEIELIANEDFNFKILQPVVNRISNISDTNELFVRSVQMLNLFSKNEEKYNTMIPKTSVDRHSEDYNVQVSKEETNSKEYLIEEYKNLKIGKLAQTVIPRILNSDKITDEEIRLVQDKDYSKETFDLQFPLLVEKSNNFEKIRYYSDPIIIKGKYYYLCSQWYETSANNDRLYLEKWLLLHS
;
A
#
# COMPACT_ATOMS: atom_id res chain seq x y z
N MET A 1 18.85 -20.36 -7.95
CA MET A 1 17.78 -19.40 -8.32
C MET A 1 17.03 -19.09 -7.04
N LYS A 2 17.28 -17.93 -6.40
CA LYS A 2 16.36 -17.47 -5.36
C LYS A 2 15.06 -17.16 -6.08
N ILE A 3 13.96 -17.77 -5.65
CA ILE A 3 12.64 -17.41 -6.17
C ILE A 3 12.22 -16.20 -5.33
N GLU A 4 12.26 -15.03 -5.94
CA GLU A 4 12.08 -13.78 -5.21
C GLU A 4 10.62 -13.31 -5.41
N MET A 5 9.75 -13.83 -4.54
CA MET A 5 8.30 -13.65 -4.63
C MET A 5 7.90 -12.18 -4.44
N GLY A 6 8.67 -11.42 -3.65
CA GLY A 6 8.45 -9.98 -3.46
C GLY A 6 8.63 -9.21 -4.77
N GLU A 7 9.67 -9.53 -5.51
CA GLU A 7 10.11 -8.94 -6.76
C GLU A 7 9.10 -9.27 -7.85
N SER A 8 8.59 -10.52 -7.86
CA SER A 8 7.49 -10.88 -8.76
C SER A 8 6.18 -10.14 -8.44
N LEU A 9 5.86 -9.91 -7.16
CA LEU A 9 4.70 -9.10 -6.76
C LEU A 9 4.88 -7.64 -7.19
N ILE A 10 6.02 -7.04 -6.88
CA ILE A 10 6.32 -5.65 -7.24
C ILE A 10 6.39 -5.47 -8.76
N TYR A 11 6.90 -6.46 -9.49
CA TYR A 11 6.84 -6.45 -10.95
C TYR A 11 5.39 -6.30 -11.45
N SER A 12 4.49 -7.13 -10.91
CA SER A 12 3.07 -7.12 -11.25
C SER A 12 2.43 -5.78 -10.85
N TRP A 13 2.80 -5.24 -9.69
CA TRP A 13 2.33 -3.95 -9.20
C TRP A 13 2.75 -2.78 -10.08
N LEU A 14 4.05 -2.68 -10.41
CA LEU A 14 4.55 -1.62 -11.29
C LEU A 14 3.90 -1.69 -12.67
N ARG A 15 3.76 -2.89 -13.23
CA ARG A 15 3.19 -3.09 -14.56
C ARG A 15 1.70 -2.77 -14.62
N HIS A 16 0.90 -3.33 -13.72
CA HIS A 16 -0.57 -3.32 -13.84
C HIS A 16 -1.26 -2.25 -13.00
N ILE A 17 -0.59 -1.73 -11.96
CA ILE A 17 -1.16 -0.73 -11.05
C ILE A 17 -0.52 0.63 -11.27
N GLN A 18 0.81 0.69 -11.36
CA GLN A 18 1.54 1.93 -11.65
C GLN A 18 1.67 2.22 -13.16
N ASN A 19 1.15 1.33 -14.02
CA ASN A 19 1.14 1.46 -15.48
C ASN A 19 2.55 1.67 -16.08
N CYS A 20 3.58 1.05 -15.52
CA CYS A 20 4.91 1.02 -16.12
C CYS A 20 4.90 0.12 -17.37
N GLN A 21 5.28 0.66 -18.52
CA GLN A 21 5.40 -0.11 -19.76
C GLN A 21 6.65 -0.99 -19.77
N ILE A 22 7.72 -0.58 -19.07
CA ILE A 22 8.94 -1.35 -18.91
C ILE A 22 9.14 -1.63 -17.43
N VAL A 23 9.38 -2.90 -17.09
CA VAL A 23 9.70 -3.31 -15.72
C VAL A 23 10.84 -4.32 -15.78
N GLN A 24 11.86 -4.12 -14.94
CA GLN A 24 13.03 -4.99 -14.84
C GLN A 24 13.27 -5.33 -13.37
N THR A 25 13.36 -6.62 -13.06
CA THR A 25 13.78 -7.12 -11.74
C THR A 25 15.31 -7.24 -11.68
N ASN A 26 15.87 -7.17 -10.47
CA ASN A 26 17.28 -7.40 -10.14
C ASN A 26 18.21 -6.54 -11.00
N TRP A 27 17.88 -5.25 -11.08
CA TRP A 27 18.63 -4.30 -11.87
C TRP A 27 19.99 -4.03 -11.21
N THR A 28 21.04 -4.11 -12.02
CA THR A 28 22.41 -3.75 -11.65
C THR A 28 23.03 -2.97 -12.80
N ALA A 29 23.86 -1.98 -12.49
CA ALA A 29 24.57 -1.23 -13.51
C ALA A 29 25.75 -2.05 -14.06
N SER A 30 26.02 -1.95 -15.37
CA SER A 30 27.25 -2.48 -15.95
C SER A 30 28.43 -1.54 -15.65
N THR A 31 28.86 -1.55 -14.39
CA THR A 31 29.91 -0.67 -13.89
C THR A 31 31.24 -0.98 -14.58
N GLY A 32 31.82 0.02 -15.23
CA GLY A 32 33.03 -0.11 -16.06
C GLY A 32 32.76 -0.02 -17.57
N VAL A 33 31.51 -0.21 -17.99
CA VAL A 33 31.09 -0.03 -19.40
C VAL A 33 30.18 1.19 -19.55
N TRP A 34 29.24 1.39 -18.62
CA TRP A 34 28.30 2.50 -18.70
C TRP A 34 28.92 3.81 -18.22
N ASN A 35 28.63 4.88 -18.96
CA ASN A 35 29.04 6.23 -18.58
C ASN A 35 28.25 6.69 -17.36
N LEU A 36 28.96 7.16 -16.34
CA LEU A 36 28.36 7.78 -15.17
C LEU A 36 28.19 9.29 -15.41
N LEU A 37 26.94 9.73 -15.42
CA LEU A 37 26.50 11.11 -15.54
C LEU A 37 26.54 11.81 -14.17
N ASN A 38 26.46 13.15 -14.17
CA ASN A 38 26.27 13.98 -12.96
C ASN A 38 27.26 13.67 -11.81
N ARG A 39 28.52 13.40 -12.15
CA ARG A 39 29.49 12.86 -11.19
C ARG A 39 29.73 13.77 -9.99
N ASP A 40 29.80 15.07 -10.21
CA ASP A 40 30.10 16.03 -9.16
C ASP A 40 28.90 16.21 -8.23
N GLU A 41 27.69 16.25 -8.79
CA GLU A 41 26.43 16.28 -8.04
C GLU A 41 26.25 15.01 -7.19
N LEU A 42 26.59 13.84 -7.74
CA LEU A 42 26.51 12.57 -7.00
C LEU A 42 27.52 12.52 -5.85
N LYS A 43 28.74 13.02 -6.05
CA LYS A 43 29.75 13.12 -4.98
C LYS A 43 29.31 14.08 -3.89
N GLN A 44 28.75 15.23 -4.27
CA GLN A 44 28.23 16.22 -3.33
C GLN A 44 27.08 15.61 -2.51
N LEU A 45 26.12 14.95 -3.16
CA LEU A 45 25.02 14.28 -2.46
C LEU A 45 25.51 13.20 -1.49
N MET A 46 26.49 12.38 -1.91
CA MET A 46 27.08 11.36 -1.06
C MET A 46 27.73 11.98 0.19
N GLU A 47 28.48 13.06 0.04
CA GLU A 47 29.13 13.75 1.16
C GLU A 47 28.10 14.41 2.09
N ASP A 48 27.15 15.17 1.53
CA ASP A 48 26.11 15.88 2.30
C ASP A 48 25.28 14.91 3.14
N THR A 49 24.85 13.80 2.53
CA THR A 49 24.07 12.78 3.24
C THR A 49 24.92 12.09 4.32
N ASN A 50 26.18 11.78 4.04
CA ASN A 50 27.08 11.17 5.02
C ASN A 50 27.28 12.09 6.24
N VAL A 51 27.59 13.36 6.00
CA VAL A 51 27.82 14.36 7.05
C VAL A 51 26.56 14.59 7.87
N TYR A 52 25.41 14.72 7.21
CA TYR A 52 24.13 14.97 7.89
C TYR A 52 23.76 13.81 8.83
N PHE A 53 23.71 12.58 8.32
CA PHE A 53 23.29 11.43 9.11
C PHE A 53 24.29 11.09 10.22
N TYR A 54 25.60 11.32 9.98
CA TYR A 54 26.60 11.16 11.02
C TYR A 54 26.42 12.19 12.14
N LYS A 55 26.24 13.48 11.80
CA LYS A 55 26.08 14.55 12.81
C LYS A 55 24.78 14.46 13.60
N LYS A 56 23.66 14.15 12.93
CA LYS A 56 22.33 14.15 13.56
C LYS A 56 22.05 12.86 14.34
N TYR A 57 22.49 11.71 13.83
CA TYR A 57 22.14 10.40 14.37
C TYR A 57 23.33 9.53 14.79
N GLY A 58 24.56 9.93 14.48
CA GLY A 58 25.75 9.07 14.66
C GLY A 58 25.81 7.93 13.64
N TYR A 59 25.09 8.03 12.53
CA TYR A 59 24.94 6.97 11.54
C TYR A 59 26.06 7.03 10.50
N ALA A 60 26.88 5.98 10.44
CA ALA A 60 27.94 5.81 9.44
C ALA A 60 27.41 5.03 8.22
N ILE A 61 26.49 5.65 7.47
CA ILE A 61 25.71 4.99 6.40
C ILE A 61 26.55 4.41 5.26
N TYR A 62 27.78 4.92 5.05
CA TYR A 62 28.70 4.45 4.01
C TYR A 62 29.97 3.77 4.56
N LYS A 63 30.00 3.30 5.82
CA LYS A 63 31.23 2.78 6.48
C LYS A 63 32.03 1.71 5.73
N ASN A 64 31.43 0.99 4.77
CA ASN A 64 32.06 -0.05 3.97
C ASN A 64 32.28 0.35 2.49
N ASN A 65 32.12 1.63 2.16
CA ASN A 65 32.34 2.17 0.82
C ASN A 65 33.34 3.33 0.91
N SER A 66 34.48 3.16 0.25
CA SER A 66 35.54 4.18 0.21
C SER A 66 35.35 5.22 -0.89
N SER A 67 34.46 4.97 -1.86
CA SER A 67 34.15 5.91 -2.95
C SER A 67 32.72 5.77 -3.47
N LEU A 68 32.29 6.79 -4.22
CA LEU A 68 31.03 6.78 -4.98
C LEU A 68 30.99 5.59 -5.94
N GLU A 69 32.06 5.33 -6.68
CA GLU A 69 32.12 4.22 -7.64
C GLU A 69 31.91 2.86 -6.95
N GLN A 70 32.53 2.65 -5.78
CA GLN A 70 32.34 1.41 -5.03
C GLN A 70 30.90 1.29 -4.51
N LEU A 71 30.29 2.41 -4.08
CA LEU A 71 28.90 2.43 -3.63
C LEU A 71 27.95 2.01 -4.76
N LEU A 72 28.11 2.59 -5.95
CA LEU A 72 27.28 2.32 -7.13
C LEU A 72 27.53 0.93 -7.73
N GLN A 73 28.77 0.43 -7.69
CA GLN A 73 29.10 -0.92 -8.16
C GLN A 73 28.44 -2.03 -7.34
N GLN A 74 28.21 -1.77 -6.05
CA GLN A 74 27.52 -2.70 -5.16
C GLN A 74 25.99 -2.52 -5.19
N ALA A 75 25.47 -1.65 -6.07
CA ALA A 75 24.05 -1.39 -6.16
C ALA A 75 23.33 -2.54 -6.85
N GLU A 76 22.26 -2.97 -6.19
CA GLU A 76 21.24 -3.86 -6.72
C GLU A 76 19.92 -3.19 -6.36
N ILE A 77 19.08 -2.97 -7.37
CA ILE A 77 17.72 -2.45 -7.22
C ILE A 77 16.78 -3.60 -7.58
N ASP A 78 15.97 -4.01 -6.61
CA ASP A 78 15.19 -5.24 -6.71
C ASP A 78 14.18 -5.17 -7.87
N VAL A 79 13.51 -4.03 -8.07
CA VAL A 79 12.69 -3.79 -9.29
C VAL A 79 12.75 -2.33 -9.73
N ILE A 80 12.92 -2.09 -11.03
CA ILE A 80 12.75 -0.78 -11.67
C ILE A 80 11.57 -0.82 -12.63
N GLY A 81 10.73 0.20 -12.58
CA GLY A 81 9.65 0.46 -13.52
C GLY A 81 9.84 1.80 -14.24
N MET A 82 9.57 1.84 -15.53
CA MET A 82 9.51 3.08 -16.30
C MET A 82 8.13 3.21 -16.94
N SER A 83 7.52 4.37 -16.77
CA SER A 83 6.31 4.75 -17.48
C SER A 83 6.59 5.86 -18.48
N PHE A 84 5.89 5.83 -19.60
CA PHE A 84 5.99 6.81 -20.68
C PHE A 84 4.59 7.35 -20.94
N VAL A 85 4.39 8.63 -20.61
CA VAL A 85 3.13 9.34 -20.85
C VAL A 85 3.45 10.52 -21.75
N GLU A 86 2.91 10.47 -22.97
CA GLU A 86 3.20 11.44 -24.03
C GLU A 86 4.72 11.60 -24.26
N ASN A 87 5.29 12.75 -23.89
CA ASN A 87 6.70 13.09 -24.05
C ASN A 87 7.48 13.09 -22.72
N ALA A 88 6.87 12.60 -21.64
CA ALA A 88 7.50 12.49 -20.33
C ALA A 88 7.69 11.02 -19.95
N SER A 89 8.89 10.70 -19.48
CA SER A 89 9.14 9.43 -18.78
C SER A 89 9.11 9.66 -17.28
N SER A 90 8.63 8.70 -16.50
CA SER A 90 8.86 8.62 -15.06
C SER A 90 9.53 7.30 -14.71
N ILE A 91 10.38 7.32 -13.69
CA ILE A 91 11.08 6.13 -13.20
C ILE A 91 10.70 5.86 -11.74
N MET A 92 10.53 4.59 -11.42
CA MET A 92 10.30 4.09 -10.08
C MET A 92 11.33 3.00 -9.79
N ALA A 93 12.09 3.13 -8.71
CA ALA A 93 12.94 2.07 -8.18
C ALA A 93 12.34 1.55 -6.88
N VAL A 94 12.27 0.25 -6.70
CA VAL A 94 11.72 -0.39 -5.52
C VAL A 94 12.74 -1.37 -4.96
N ASP A 95 13.19 -1.10 -3.75
CA ASP A 95 13.95 -2.03 -2.91
C ASP A 95 12.97 -2.75 -1.97
N ILE A 96 13.07 -4.07 -1.88
CA ILE A 96 12.13 -4.94 -1.18
C ILE A 96 12.87 -5.64 -0.03
N ALA A 97 12.20 -5.73 1.12
CA ALA A 97 12.68 -6.54 2.23
C ALA A 97 11.57 -7.44 2.74
N PHE A 98 11.63 -8.72 2.36
CA PHE A 98 10.69 -9.74 2.80
C PHE A 98 11.34 -10.79 3.71
N HIS A 99 10.89 -10.82 4.97
CA HIS A 99 11.19 -11.87 5.94
C HIS A 99 9.94 -12.11 6.80
N GLU A 100 9.62 -13.36 7.14
CA GLU A 100 8.41 -13.71 7.93
C GLU A 100 8.40 -13.06 9.33
N PHE A 101 9.59 -12.89 9.91
CA PHE A 101 9.79 -12.23 11.21
C PHE A 101 9.86 -10.69 11.11
N GLY A 102 9.73 -10.14 9.90
CA GLY A 102 9.83 -8.72 9.60
C GLY A 102 11.25 -8.25 9.33
N LEU A 103 11.36 -6.98 8.95
CA LEU A 103 12.62 -6.32 8.63
C LEU A 103 13.59 -6.36 9.81
N ASN A 104 14.70 -7.08 9.64
CA ASN A 104 15.75 -7.21 10.64
C ASN A 104 17.10 -7.47 9.96
N TYR A 105 17.95 -6.43 9.91
CA TYR A 105 19.31 -6.55 9.39
C TYR A 105 20.39 -6.60 10.48
N GLY A 106 20.00 -6.74 11.74
CA GLY A 106 20.88 -6.63 12.90
C GLY A 106 20.24 -5.79 14.00
N SER A 107 20.95 -4.79 14.52
CA SER A 107 20.31 -3.83 15.44
C SER A 107 19.26 -2.97 14.71
N LYS A 108 18.45 -2.23 15.48
CA LYS A 108 17.48 -1.28 14.90
C LYS A 108 18.20 -0.19 14.12
N GLU A 109 19.28 0.34 14.67
CA GLU A 109 20.13 1.37 14.07
C GLU A 109 20.85 0.83 12.83
N GLU A 110 21.33 -0.42 12.85
CA GLU A 110 21.92 -1.05 11.67
C GLU A 110 20.89 -1.23 10.55
N THR A 111 19.66 -1.63 10.92
CA THR A 111 18.55 -1.76 9.98
C THR A 111 18.22 -0.42 9.34
N VAL A 112 18.06 0.64 10.12
CA VAL A 112 17.80 2.00 9.63
C VAL A 112 18.92 2.49 8.71
N GLN A 113 20.19 2.33 9.13
CA GLN A 113 21.35 2.71 8.30
C GLN A 113 21.38 2.00 6.95
N ARG A 114 21.02 0.70 6.91
CA ARG A 114 20.97 -0.07 5.66
C ARG A 114 19.84 0.41 4.75
N VAL A 115 18.66 0.74 5.29
CA VAL A 115 17.56 1.29 4.50
C VAL A 115 17.92 2.64 3.90
N ILE A 116 18.45 3.57 4.71
CA ILE A 116 18.92 4.89 4.25
C ILE A 116 19.92 4.72 3.10
N LYS A 117 20.93 3.88 3.30
CA LYS A 117 21.95 3.59 2.29
C LYS A 117 21.35 3.04 1.00
N LYS A 118 20.41 2.08 1.10
CA LYS A 118 19.72 1.51 -0.08
C LYS A 118 18.99 2.60 -0.87
N CYS A 119 18.12 3.38 -0.22
CA CYS A 119 17.35 4.40 -0.91
C CYS A 119 18.24 5.47 -1.58
N LEU A 120 19.22 6.01 -0.85
CA LEU A 120 20.13 7.04 -1.40
C LEU A 120 21.00 6.49 -2.54
N ARG A 121 21.47 5.25 -2.43
CA ARG A 121 22.20 4.59 -3.51
C ARG A 121 21.33 4.39 -4.74
N SER A 122 20.06 3.99 -4.57
CA SER A 122 19.11 3.85 -5.67
C SER A 122 18.89 5.20 -6.36
N VAL A 123 18.69 6.30 -5.63
CA VAL A 123 18.64 7.66 -6.20
C VAL A 123 19.90 7.98 -7.01
N MET A 124 21.08 7.75 -6.43
CA MET A 124 22.36 8.02 -7.12
C MET A 124 22.54 7.18 -8.39
N CYS A 125 22.10 5.92 -8.39
CA CYS A 125 22.10 5.07 -9.58
C CYS A 125 21.17 5.61 -10.68
N LEU A 126 19.97 6.06 -10.32
CA LEU A 126 19.02 6.61 -11.28
C LEU A 126 19.55 7.92 -11.90
N LEU A 127 20.05 8.83 -11.08
CA LEU A 127 20.69 10.06 -11.54
C LEU A 127 21.93 9.80 -12.41
N GLY A 128 22.77 8.84 -11.99
CA GLY A 128 24.06 8.58 -12.60
C GLY A 128 24.00 7.79 -13.91
N TYR A 129 23.08 6.83 -14.03
CA TYR A 129 23.03 5.93 -15.20
C TYR A 129 21.86 6.20 -16.14
N PHE A 130 20.77 6.81 -15.67
CA PHE A 130 19.63 7.17 -16.51
C PHE A 130 19.58 8.66 -16.84
N GLY A 131 20.30 9.50 -16.07
CA GLY A 131 20.29 10.96 -16.27
C GLY A 131 18.94 11.62 -15.96
N HIS A 132 18.00 10.87 -15.37
CA HIS A 132 16.67 11.35 -15.09
C HIS A 132 16.67 12.06 -13.73
N THR A 133 16.16 13.29 -13.67
CA THR A 133 16.31 14.19 -12.52
C THR A 133 15.17 14.09 -11.50
N GLY A 134 14.14 13.29 -11.77
CA GLY A 134 13.05 13.05 -10.84
C GLY A 134 12.44 11.66 -10.96
N GLY A 135 11.60 11.27 -10.01
CA GLY A 135 11.03 9.92 -9.94
C GLY A 135 10.77 9.50 -8.52
N LYS A 136 10.53 8.20 -8.32
CA LYS A 136 10.27 7.64 -6.99
C LYS A 136 11.26 6.53 -6.65
N VAL A 137 11.74 6.54 -5.41
CA VAL A 137 12.50 5.43 -4.82
C VAL A 137 11.71 4.93 -3.63
N ILE A 138 11.31 3.67 -3.66
CA ILE A 138 10.43 3.08 -2.67
C ILE A 138 11.19 2.00 -1.93
N PHE A 139 11.19 2.06 -0.60
CA PHE A 139 11.54 0.91 0.21
C PHE A 139 10.26 0.21 0.66
N ALA A 140 10.07 -1.04 0.23
CA ALA A 140 8.86 -1.80 0.47
C ALA A 140 9.11 -3.00 1.39
N SER A 141 8.32 -3.15 2.45
CA SER A 141 8.39 -4.34 3.30
C SER A 141 7.03 -4.68 3.91
N PRO A 142 6.52 -5.91 3.76
CA PRO A 142 5.21 -6.26 4.31
C PRO A 142 5.17 -6.24 5.84
N LYS A 143 6.33 -6.25 6.51
CA LYS A 143 6.38 -6.30 7.98
C LYS A 143 7.62 -5.59 8.52
N ILE A 144 7.39 -4.50 9.24
CA ILE A 144 8.40 -3.76 10.01
C ILE A 144 7.85 -3.52 11.42
N ASN A 145 8.67 -3.75 12.44
CA ASN A 145 8.30 -3.46 13.81
C ASN A 145 8.10 -1.94 14.03
N ASN A 146 7.07 -1.55 14.80
CA ASN A 146 6.76 -0.15 15.10
C ASN A 146 7.94 0.64 15.69
N ALA A 147 8.77 0.00 16.53
CA ALA A 147 9.94 0.67 17.09
C ALA A 147 10.99 1.01 16.02
N THR A 148 11.10 0.20 14.96
CA THR A 148 11.97 0.51 13.81
C THR A 148 11.33 1.56 12.91
N ILE A 149 10.01 1.48 12.66
CA ILE A 149 9.27 2.49 11.87
C ILE A 149 9.41 3.88 12.48
N ASN A 150 9.24 4.01 13.79
CA ASN A 150 9.30 5.31 14.47
C ASN A 150 10.68 5.99 14.36
N ILE A 151 11.74 5.22 14.14
CA ILE A 151 13.09 5.74 13.90
C ILE A 151 13.30 6.00 12.41
N LEU A 152 12.78 5.13 11.55
CA LEU A 152 12.97 5.19 10.11
C LEU A 152 12.22 6.35 9.44
N LEU A 153 10.97 6.62 9.83
CA LEU A 153 10.15 7.67 9.20
C LEU A 153 10.81 9.06 9.23
N PRO A 154 11.33 9.56 10.38
CA PRO A 154 12.09 10.81 10.38
C PRO A 154 13.30 10.80 9.45
N CYS A 155 13.97 9.64 9.29
CA CYS A 155 15.09 9.52 8.37
C CYS A 155 14.63 9.58 6.90
N ILE A 156 13.43 9.10 6.57
CA ILE A 156 12.84 9.25 5.22
C ILE A 156 12.58 10.73 4.94
N ASP A 157 11.98 11.45 5.88
CA ASP A 157 11.72 12.89 5.76
C ASP A 157 13.03 13.67 5.54
N ASP A 158 14.05 13.37 6.33
CA ASP A 158 15.38 13.99 6.20
C ASP A 158 16.04 13.71 4.84
N MET A 159 15.93 12.48 4.32
CA MET A 159 16.46 12.18 2.98
C MET A 159 15.74 13.01 1.92
N ASN A 160 14.41 13.12 1.98
CA ASN A 160 13.65 13.95 1.04
C ASN A 160 14.03 15.43 1.13
N GLU A 161 14.25 15.96 2.34
CA GLU A 161 14.74 17.33 2.52
C GLU A 161 16.13 17.52 1.92
N LEU A 162 17.05 16.58 2.15
CA LEU A 162 18.41 16.63 1.60
C LEU A 162 18.42 16.56 0.07
N LEU A 163 17.56 15.73 -0.54
CA LEU A 163 17.39 15.68 -1.99
C LEU A 163 16.90 17.01 -2.54
N LYS A 164 15.88 17.60 -1.91
CA LYS A 164 15.35 18.91 -2.28
C LYS A 164 16.40 20.01 -2.18
N ASN A 165 17.19 20.02 -1.11
CA ASN A 165 18.28 20.99 -0.92
C ASN A 165 19.39 20.86 -1.97
N ASN A 166 19.55 19.66 -2.54
CA ASN A 166 20.46 19.39 -3.65
C ASN A 166 19.83 19.58 -5.05
N ASN A 167 18.62 20.16 -5.14
CA ASN A 167 17.84 20.32 -6.38
C ASN A 167 17.53 19.01 -7.11
N ILE A 168 17.39 17.91 -6.37
CA ILE A 168 17.08 16.59 -6.90
C ILE A 168 15.58 16.33 -6.71
N SER A 169 14.87 16.04 -7.80
CA SER A 169 13.40 15.91 -7.81
C SER A 169 12.91 14.47 -7.60
N TYR A 170 13.64 13.68 -6.81
CA TYR A 170 13.22 12.34 -6.41
C TYR A 170 12.46 12.38 -5.09
N GLU A 171 11.42 11.56 -4.98
CA GLU A 171 10.70 11.29 -3.74
C GLU A 171 11.07 9.89 -3.24
N ILE A 172 11.50 9.82 -1.97
CA ILE A 172 11.70 8.55 -1.27
C ILE A 172 10.47 8.24 -0.42
N GLU A 173 9.87 7.07 -0.63
CA GLU A 173 8.70 6.60 0.13
C GLU A 173 9.02 5.28 0.85
N LEU A 174 8.48 5.12 2.07
CA LEU A 174 8.42 3.85 2.77
C LEU A 174 7.00 3.27 2.64
N ILE A 175 6.87 2.10 2.02
CA ILE A 175 5.60 1.36 1.98
C ILE A 175 5.74 0.11 2.85
N ALA A 176 5.09 0.11 4.01
CA ALA A 176 5.26 -0.96 4.99
C ALA A 176 3.98 -1.35 5.73
N ASN A 177 3.96 -2.56 6.28
CA ASN A 177 2.83 -3.09 7.06
C ASN A 177 1.51 -2.98 6.28
N GLU A 178 0.49 -2.36 6.87
CA GLU A 178 -0.81 -2.13 6.26
C GLU A 178 -0.72 -1.37 4.93
N ASP A 179 0.18 -0.39 4.82
CA ASP A 179 0.38 0.33 3.56
C ASP A 179 0.88 -0.61 2.46
N PHE A 180 1.70 -1.61 2.79
CA PHE A 180 2.10 -2.64 1.83
C PHE A 180 0.91 -3.47 1.37
N ASN A 181 0.04 -3.89 2.30
CA ASN A 181 -1.17 -4.62 1.95
C ASN A 181 -2.09 -3.77 1.03
N PHE A 182 -2.39 -2.53 1.43
CA PHE A 182 -3.36 -1.69 0.74
C PHE A 182 -2.86 -1.03 -0.55
N LYS A 183 -1.60 -0.59 -0.59
CA LYS A 183 -1.04 0.10 -1.76
C LYS A 183 -0.46 -0.86 -2.81
N ILE A 184 -0.02 -2.06 -2.39
CA ILE A 184 0.68 -3.00 -3.27
C ILE A 184 -0.10 -4.31 -3.44
N LEU A 185 -0.27 -5.08 -2.37
CA LEU A 185 -0.76 -6.46 -2.46
C LEU A 185 -2.21 -6.54 -2.98
N GLN A 186 -3.14 -5.88 -2.30
CA GLN A 186 -4.56 -5.93 -2.63
C GLN A 186 -4.86 -5.37 -4.03
N PRO A 187 -4.29 -4.23 -4.46
CA PRO A 187 -4.49 -3.73 -5.82
C PRO A 187 -4.07 -4.75 -6.89
N VAL A 188 -2.94 -5.45 -6.69
CA VAL A 188 -2.52 -6.51 -7.61
C VAL A 188 -3.53 -7.64 -7.59
N VAL A 189 -3.84 -8.21 -6.42
CA VAL A 189 -4.75 -9.36 -6.27
C VAL A 189 -6.12 -9.09 -6.91
N ASN A 190 -6.69 -7.89 -6.69
CA ASN A 190 -7.99 -7.50 -7.21
C ASN A 190 -8.02 -7.34 -8.75
N ARG A 191 -6.87 -7.12 -9.38
CA ARG A 191 -6.75 -6.99 -10.85
C ARG A 191 -6.47 -8.32 -11.55
N ILE A 192 -6.12 -9.39 -10.83
CA ILE A 192 -5.68 -10.68 -11.40
C ILE A 192 -6.71 -11.33 -12.32
N SER A 193 -8.01 -11.16 -12.05
CA SER A 193 -9.09 -11.68 -12.91
C SER A 193 -9.13 -11.05 -14.29
N ASN A 194 -8.63 -9.81 -14.43
CA ASN A 194 -8.60 -9.06 -15.68
C ASN A 194 -7.28 -9.23 -16.44
N ILE A 195 -6.30 -9.94 -15.86
CA ILE A 195 -4.99 -10.20 -16.48
C ILE A 195 -5.06 -11.55 -17.19
N SER A 196 -5.38 -11.52 -18.49
CA SER A 196 -5.34 -12.71 -19.36
C SER A 196 -3.91 -13.08 -19.72
N ASP A 197 -3.56 -14.36 -19.62
CA ASP A 197 -2.29 -14.94 -20.12
C ASP A 197 -1.03 -14.14 -19.79
N THR A 198 -0.70 -14.06 -18.51
CA THR A 198 0.60 -13.57 -18.06
C THR A 198 1.55 -14.71 -17.70
N ASN A 199 2.85 -14.54 -17.96
CA ASN A 199 3.91 -15.43 -17.43
C ASN A 199 4.43 -14.96 -16.07
N GLU A 200 3.75 -14.00 -15.42
CA GLU A 200 4.14 -13.44 -14.12
C GLU A 200 3.89 -14.44 -12.99
N LEU A 201 4.96 -14.81 -12.28
CA LEU A 201 4.95 -15.88 -11.28
C LEU A 201 3.96 -15.61 -10.13
N PHE A 202 3.96 -14.39 -9.59
CA PHE A 202 3.03 -14.00 -8.52
C PHE A 202 1.57 -14.14 -8.97
N VAL A 203 1.22 -13.57 -10.12
CA VAL A 203 -0.15 -13.63 -10.67
C VAL A 203 -0.58 -15.08 -10.90
N ARG A 204 0.27 -15.91 -11.52
CA ARG A 204 0.00 -17.34 -11.73
C ARG A 204 -0.16 -18.10 -10.42
N SER A 205 0.64 -17.78 -9.41
CA SER A 205 0.55 -18.41 -8.08
C SER A 205 -0.79 -18.13 -7.42
N VAL A 206 -1.26 -16.88 -7.44
CA VAL A 206 -2.57 -16.51 -6.90
C VAL A 206 -3.71 -17.10 -7.74
N GLN A 207 -3.62 -17.08 -9.07
CA GLN A 207 -4.60 -17.75 -9.94
C GLN A 207 -4.71 -19.25 -9.61
N MET A 208 -3.59 -19.92 -9.36
CA MET A 208 -3.56 -21.33 -8.94
C MET A 208 -4.24 -21.53 -7.59
N LEU A 209 -3.95 -20.70 -6.59
CA LEU A 209 -4.63 -20.76 -5.28
C LEU A 209 -6.15 -20.59 -5.45
N ASN A 210 -6.58 -19.63 -6.27
CA ASN A 210 -7.99 -19.36 -6.55
C ASN A 210 -8.72 -20.54 -7.22
N LEU A 211 -8.03 -21.46 -7.91
CA LEU A 211 -8.65 -22.68 -8.45
C LEU A 211 -9.14 -23.61 -7.34
N PHE A 212 -8.47 -23.61 -6.19
CA PHE A 212 -8.82 -24.46 -5.05
C PHE A 212 -9.73 -23.77 -4.05
N SER A 213 -9.63 -22.44 -3.90
CA SER A 213 -10.58 -21.66 -3.10
C SER A 213 -12.01 -21.73 -3.64
N LYS A 214 -12.17 -21.93 -4.96
CA LYS A 214 -13.50 -22.15 -5.60
C LYS A 214 -14.07 -23.56 -5.40
N ASN A 215 -13.33 -24.49 -4.79
CA ASN A 215 -13.75 -25.89 -4.61
C ASN A 215 -14.19 -26.24 -3.18
N GLU A 216 -14.01 -25.36 -2.19
CA GLU A 216 -14.47 -25.62 -0.81
C GLU A 216 -16.01 -25.65 -0.69
N GLU A 217 -16.72 -24.98 -1.60
CA GLU A 217 -18.19 -25.05 -1.65
C GLU A 217 -18.73 -26.42 -2.09
N LYS A 218 -17.92 -27.24 -2.78
CA LYS A 218 -18.36 -28.57 -3.26
C LYS A 218 -18.21 -29.68 -2.22
N TYR A 219 -17.31 -29.54 -1.24
CA TYR A 219 -17.12 -30.57 -0.21
C TYR A 219 -18.18 -30.55 0.90
N ASN A 220 -18.93 -29.46 1.05
CA ASN A 220 -20.00 -29.32 2.06
C ASN A 220 -21.38 -29.85 1.61
N THR A 221 -21.51 -30.41 0.40
CA THR A 221 -22.80 -30.92 -0.13
C THR A 221 -23.00 -32.43 -0.01
N MET A 222 -22.06 -33.18 0.57
CA MET A 222 -22.20 -34.62 0.84
C MET A 222 -22.57 -34.89 2.30
N ILE A 223 -23.72 -34.37 2.75
CA ILE A 223 -24.42 -34.89 3.95
C ILE A 223 -25.68 -35.62 3.45
N PRO A 224 -25.93 -36.88 3.84
CA PRO A 224 -27.11 -37.61 3.40
C PRO A 224 -28.39 -36.92 3.90
N LYS A 225 -29.30 -36.61 2.98
CA LYS A 225 -30.62 -36.06 3.29
C LYS A 225 -31.42 -37.03 4.17
N THR A 226 -31.64 -36.67 5.42
CA THR A 226 -32.81 -37.14 6.18
C THR A 226 -33.90 -36.07 6.13
N SER A 227 -35.04 -36.50 5.60
CA SER A 227 -36.27 -35.76 5.36
C SER A 227 -36.96 -35.32 6.65
N VAL A 228 -37.31 -34.04 6.76
CA VAL A 228 -38.52 -33.59 7.46
C VAL A 228 -39.08 -32.34 6.78
N ASP A 229 -40.32 -32.48 6.27
CA ASP A 229 -41.21 -31.42 5.84
C ASP A 229 -41.68 -30.55 7.01
N ARG A 230 -41.78 -29.22 6.80
CA ARG A 230 -43.06 -28.49 6.91
C ARG A 230 -42.96 -27.02 6.50
N HIS A 231 -44.05 -26.59 5.87
CA HIS A 231 -44.37 -25.34 5.19
C HIS A 231 -44.34 -24.04 6.04
N SER A 232 -43.88 -22.94 5.41
CA SER A 232 -44.64 -21.68 5.31
C SER A 232 -44.01 -20.73 4.26
N GLU A 233 -44.80 -20.41 3.24
CA GLU A 233 -44.72 -19.29 2.26
C GLU A 233 -44.65 -17.93 3.00
N ASP A 234 -44.15 -16.79 2.51
CA ASP A 234 -43.52 -16.35 1.26
C ASP A 234 -42.94 -14.95 1.58
N TYR A 235 -41.67 -14.69 1.28
CA TYR A 235 -41.11 -13.41 0.84
C TYR A 235 -39.76 -13.72 0.20
N ASN A 236 -39.78 -13.92 -1.13
CA ASN A 236 -38.59 -14.22 -1.91
C ASN A 236 -37.71 -12.98 -2.07
N VAL A 237 -36.60 -12.93 -1.35
CA VAL A 237 -35.38 -12.26 -1.80
C VAL A 237 -34.32 -13.36 -1.94
N GLN A 238 -34.03 -13.75 -3.18
CA GLN A 238 -32.91 -14.64 -3.48
C GLN A 238 -31.60 -13.88 -3.29
N VAL A 239 -31.07 -13.89 -2.07
CA VAL A 239 -29.68 -13.54 -1.79
C VAL A 239 -28.86 -14.82 -1.99
N SER A 240 -27.91 -14.80 -2.93
CA SER A 240 -27.01 -15.91 -3.22
C SER A 240 -26.10 -16.17 -2.02
N LYS A 241 -26.00 -17.43 -1.58
CA LYS A 241 -25.15 -17.86 -0.46
C LYS A 241 -23.64 -17.63 -0.70
N GLU A 242 -23.23 -17.42 -1.95
CA GLU A 242 -21.85 -17.10 -2.35
C GLU A 242 -21.43 -15.66 -1.97
N GLU A 243 -22.36 -14.70 -1.92
CA GLU A 243 -22.06 -13.31 -1.53
C GLU A 243 -21.89 -13.15 -0.01
N THR A 244 -22.60 -13.96 0.79
CA THR A 244 -22.50 -13.88 2.26
C THR A 244 -21.11 -14.30 2.77
N ASN A 245 -20.50 -15.33 2.18
CA ASN A 245 -19.19 -15.86 2.59
C ASN A 245 -18.02 -14.89 2.34
N SER A 246 -18.02 -14.17 1.22
CA SER A 246 -16.96 -13.19 0.91
C SER A 246 -17.04 -11.94 1.77
N LYS A 247 -18.26 -11.56 2.18
CA LYS A 247 -18.52 -10.41 3.06
C LYS A 247 -18.23 -10.72 4.52
N GLU A 248 -18.48 -11.95 4.98
CA GLU A 248 -18.07 -12.42 6.30
C GLU A 248 -16.53 -12.50 6.44
N TYR A 249 -15.82 -12.93 5.39
CA TYR A 249 -14.34 -12.96 5.38
C TYR A 249 -13.72 -11.56 5.53
N LEU A 250 -14.29 -10.55 4.87
CA LEU A 250 -13.88 -9.15 5.05
C LEU A 250 -14.05 -8.67 6.49
N ILE A 251 -15.10 -9.12 7.18
CA ILE A 251 -15.33 -8.76 8.60
C ILE A 251 -14.35 -9.51 9.52
N GLU A 252 -14.02 -10.77 9.21
CA GLU A 252 -13.01 -11.54 9.96
C GLU A 252 -11.59 -10.96 9.85
N GLU A 253 -11.19 -10.48 8.66
CA GLU A 253 -9.88 -9.85 8.42
C GLU A 253 -9.65 -8.63 9.34
N TYR A 254 -10.72 -7.89 9.67
CA TYR A 254 -10.63 -6.66 10.45
C TYR A 254 -11.16 -6.76 11.88
N LYS A 255 -11.44 -7.98 12.36
CA LYS A 255 -11.99 -8.23 13.70
C LYS A 255 -11.14 -7.65 14.84
N ASN A 256 -9.83 -7.53 14.60
CA ASN A 256 -8.86 -7.04 15.59
C ASN A 256 -8.60 -5.51 15.53
N LEU A 257 -9.10 -4.80 14.51
CA LEU A 257 -8.97 -3.35 14.43
C LEU A 257 -9.96 -2.67 15.37
N LYS A 258 -9.60 -1.57 16.03
CA LYS A 258 -10.57 -0.72 16.74
C LYS A 258 -11.56 -0.09 15.75
N ILE A 259 -12.82 0.10 16.16
CA ILE A 259 -13.90 0.58 15.26
C ILE A 259 -13.54 1.82 14.43
N GLY A 260 -12.94 2.85 15.03
CA GLY A 260 -12.58 4.06 14.29
C GLY A 260 -11.52 3.78 13.21
N LYS A 261 -10.59 2.85 13.48
CA LYS A 261 -9.61 2.45 12.47
C LYS A 261 -10.24 1.58 11.38
N LEU A 262 -11.16 0.68 11.75
CA LEU A 262 -11.97 -0.07 10.79
C LEU A 262 -12.72 0.87 9.84
N ALA A 263 -13.45 1.84 10.38
CA ALA A 263 -14.19 2.83 9.61
C ALA A 263 -13.28 3.64 8.67
N GLN A 264 -12.16 4.14 9.19
CA GLN A 264 -11.18 4.91 8.41
C GLN A 264 -10.57 4.09 7.26
N THR A 265 -10.45 2.78 7.42
CA THR A 265 -9.87 1.89 6.41
C THR A 265 -10.90 1.46 5.36
N VAL A 266 -12.09 1.00 5.79
CA VAL A 266 -13.00 0.29 4.88
C VAL A 266 -13.98 1.23 4.18
N ILE A 267 -14.44 2.29 4.84
CA ILE A 267 -15.45 3.20 4.27
C ILE A 267 -14.93 3.92 3.01
N PRO A 268 -13.71 4.49 2.98
CA PRO A 268 -13.20 5.12 1.76
C PRO A 268 -13.06 4.14 0.59
N ARG A 269 -12.77 2.87 0.86
CA ARG A 269 -12.67 1.80 -0.16
C ARG A 269 -14.02 1.52 -0.81
N ILE A 270 -15.06 1.39 0.00
CA ILE A 270 -16.41 1.12 -0.50
C ILE A 270 -16.94 2.33 -1.27
N LEU A 271 -16.81 3.53 -0.71
CA LEU A 271 -17.30 4.76 -1.35
C LEU A 271 -16.59 5.08 -2.68
N ASN A 272 -15.37 4.60 -2.88
CA ASN A 272 -14.64 4.71 -4.15
C ASN A 272 -14.84 3.51 -5.11
N SER A 273 -15.60 2.50 -4.72
CA SER A 273 -15.89 1.37 -5.60
C SER A 273 -16.92 1.75 -6.66
N ASP A 274 -16.84 1.11 -7.83
CA ASP A 274 -17.83 1.28 -8.91
C ASP A 274 -19.23 0.76 -8.55
N LYS A 275 -19.37 0.12 -7.38
CA LYS A 275 -20.64 -0.40 -6.86
C LYS A 275 -21.48 0.66 -6.12
N ILE A 276 -20.88 1.78 -5.71
CA ILE A 276 -21.58 2.82 -4.93
C ILE A 276 -22.14 3.92 -5.84
N THR A 277 -23.46 4.12 -5.74
CA THR A 277 -24.17 5.15 -6.49
C THR A 277 -23.90 6.55 -5.93
N ASP A 278 -24.11 7.58 -6.75
CA ASP A 278 -24.02 8.98 -6.27
C ASP A 278 -25.08 9.28 -5.21
N GLU A 279 -26.20 8.56 -5.22
CA GLU A 279 -27.27 8.71 -4.23
C GLU A 279 -26.82 8.17 -2.86
N GLU A 280 -26.14 7.03 -2.82
CA GLU A 280 -25.60 6.50 -1.56
C GLU A 280 -24.55 7.46 -0.96
N ILE A 281 -23.73 8.10 -1.81
CA ILE A 281 -22.80 9.16 -1.36
C ILE A 281 -23.54 10.36 -0.77
N ARG A 282 -24.74 10.70 -1.27
CA ARG A 282 -25.58 11.77 -0.70
C ARG A 282 -26.21 11.32 0.62
N LEU A 283 -26.70 10.09 0.70
CA LEU A 283 -27.32 9.54 1.92
C LEU A 283 -26.32 9.52 3.09
N VAL A 284 -25.07 9.09 2.87
CA VAL A 284 -24.05 9.11 3.94
C VAL A 284 -23.61 10.51 4.38
N GLN A 285 -24.03 11.57 3.67
CA GLN A 285 -23.86 12.96 4.10
C GLN A 285 -25.06 13.50 4.90
N ASP A 286 -26.17 12.75 4.94
CA ASP A 286 -27.33 13.09 5.75
C ASP A 286 -27.14 12.63 7.20
N LYS A 287 -27.52 13.50 8.14
CA LYS A 287 -27.35 13.25 9.57
C LYS A 287 -28.31 12.16 10.07
N ASP A 288 -29.55 12.19 9.64
CA ASP A 288 -30.58 11.27 10.11
C ASP A 288 -30.33 9.87 9.53
N TYR A 289 -29.94 9.77 8.25
CA TYR A 289 -29.46 8.52 7.67
C TYR A 289 -28.24 7.98 8.42
N SER A 290 -27.28 8.84 8.77
CA SER A 290 -26.07 8.41 9.50
C SER A 290 -26.40 7.90 10.91
N LYS A 291 -27.40 8.51 11.57
CA LYS A 291 -27.91 8.06 12.87
C LYS A 291 -28.63 6.71 12.76
N GLU A 292 -29.48 6.54 11.76
CA GLU A 292 -30.24 5.29 11.59
C GLU A 292 -29.35 4.12 11.14
N THR A 293 -28.33 4.42 10.32
CA THR A 293 -27.50 3.41 9.65
C THR A 293 -26.25 3.04 10.45
N PHE A 294 -25.60 4.02 11.09
CA PHE A 294 -24.31 3.85 11.79
C PHE A 294 -24.35 4.18 13.28
N ASP A 295 -25.50 4.62 13.81
CA ASP A 295 -25.68 5.16 15.16
C ASP A 295 -24.88 6.46 15.46
N LEU A 296 -24.33 7.07 14.42
CA LEU A 296 -23.55 8.31 14.52
C LEU A 296 -24.44 9.53 14.77
N GLN A 297 -24.00 10.44 15.65
CA GLN A 297 -24.71 11.71 15.91
C GLN A 297 -24.43 12.79 14.85
N PHE A 298 -23.56 12.49 13.88
CA PHE A 298 -23.10 13.40 12.85
C PHE A 298 -23.09 12.67 11.51
N PRO A 299 -23.21 13.39 10.38
CA PRO A 299 -23.01 12.82 9.06
C PRO A 299 -21.74 11.97 8.98
N LEU A 300 -21.83 10.78 8.38
CA LEU A 300 -20.66 9.93 8.17
C LEU A 300 -19.61 10.64 7.32
N LEU A 301 -20.07 11.38 6.32
CA LEU A 301 -19.25 12.06 5.33
C LEU A 301 -19.65 13.54 5.22
N VAL A 302 -18.69 14.44 5.05
CA VAL A 302 -18.96 15.86 4.73
C VAL A 302 -18.06 16.36 3.62
N GLU A 303 -18.62 17.07 2.64
CA GLU A 303 -17.83 17.70 1.58
C GLU A 303 -17.00 18.86 2.15
N LYS A 304 -15.75 18.99 1.71
CA LYS A 304 -14.81 20.02 2.19
C LYS A 304 -15.32 21.46 2.02
N SER A 305 -16.19 21.69 1.03
CA SER A 305 -16.81 23.00 0.77
C SER A 305 -17.89 23.40 1.78
N ASN A 306 -18.43 22.45 2.54
CA ASN A 306 -19.54 22.70 3.46
C ASN A 306 -19.05 23.19 4.82
N ASN A 307 -19.94 23.84 5.59
CA ASN A 307 -19.64 24.21 6.97
C ASN A 307 -19.94 23.03 7.91
N PHE A 308 -18.94 22.60 8.70
CA PHE A 308 -19.06 21.48 9.63
C PHE A 308 -18.11 21.64 10.82
N GLU A 309 -18.41 20.94 11.92
CA GLU A 309 -17.55 20.91 13.11
C GLU A 309 -16.31 20.03 12.90
N LYS A 310 -15.19 20.64 12.47
CA LYS A 310 -13.94 19.92 12.14
C LYS A 310 -13.47 18.91 13.20
N ILE A 311 -13.73 19.15 14.48
CA ILE A 311 -13.32 18.26 15.58
C ILE A 311 -14.02 16.88 15.55
N ARG A 312 -15.15 16.77 14.84
CA ARG A 312 -15.95 15.53 14.73
C ARG A 312 -15.50 14.62 13.58
N TYR A 313 -14.52 15.04 12.79
CA TYR A 313 -14.06 14.34 11.60
C TYR A 313 -12.54 14.09 11.65
N TYR A 314 -12.06 13.09 10.91
CA TYR A 314 -10.63 12.85 10.77
C TYR A 314 -9.93 14.02 10.06
N SER A 315 -8.66 14.24 10.37
CA SER A 315 -7.87 15.37 9.82
C SER A 315 -7.56 15.21 8.33
N ASP A 316 -7.43 13.97 7.87
CA ASP A 316 -7.00 13.65 6.52
C ASP A 316 -8.24 13.51 5.62
N PRO A 317 -8.38 14.35 4.57
CA PRO A 317 -9.50 14.26 3.66
C PRO A 317 -9.36 13.04 2.74
N ILE A 318 -10.49 12.45 2.37
CA ILE A 318 -10.58 11.40 1.36
C ILE A 318 -11.08 11.97 0.04
N ILE A 319 -10.62 11.40 -1.07
CA ILE A 319 -11.08 11.78 -2.41
C ILE A 319 -12.10 10.73 -2.86
N ILE A 320 -13.30 11.17 -3.20
CA ILE A 320 -14.36 10.33 -3.76
C ILE A 320 -14.85 10.98 -5.04
N LYS A 321 -14.75 10.27 -6.17
CA LYS A 321 -15.17 10.76 -7.51
C LYS A 321 -14.65 12.18 -7.82
N GLY A 322 -13.38 12.46 -7.48
CA GLY A 322 -12.71 13.74 -7.74
C GLY A 322 -13.06 14.89 -6.78
N LYS A 323 -13.86 14.64 -5.74
CA LYS A 323 -14.22 15.63 -4.70
C LYS A 323 -13.61 15.26 -3.36
N TYR A 324 -13.30 16.28 -2.55
CA TYR A 324 -12.71 16.10 -1.21
C TYR A 324 -13.78 16.04 -0.14
N TYR A 325 -13.69 15.02 0.71
CA TYR A 325 -14.59 14.81 1.83
C TYR A 325 -13.81 14.54 3.12
N TYR A 326 -14.44 14.77 4.26
CA TYR A 326 -13.96 14.37 5.58
C TYR A 326 -14.86 13.29 6.16
N LEU A 327 -14.26 12.27 6.75
CA LEU A 327 -14.94 11.13 7.36
C LEU A 327 -15.12 11.36 8.87
N CYS A 328 -16.30 11.04 9.41
CA CYS A 328 -16.61 11.17 10.82
C CYS A 328 -15.64 10.32 11.67
N SER A 329 -15.16 10.90 12.78
CA SER A 329 -14.23 10.26 13.72
C SER A 329 -14.88 9.82 15.03
N GLN A 330 -16.16 10.12 15.24
CA GLN A 330 -16.91 9.89 16.48
C GLN A 330 -17.42 8.45 16.60
N TRP A 331 -16.51 7.48 16.50
CA TRP A 331 -16.81 6.06 16.64
C TRP A 331 -16.56 5.57 18.07
N TYR A 332 -17.50 4.81 18.61
CA TYR A 332 -17.48 4.26 19.96
C TYR A 332 -17.63 2.75 19.96
N GLU A 333 -16.83 2.10 20.81
CA GLU A 333 -16.82 0.65 20.99
C GLU A 333 -16.71 0.36 22.49
N THR A 334 -17.83 0.55 23.16
CA THR A 334 -18.02 0.36 24.61
C THR A 334 -19.21 -0.55 24.86
N SER A 335 -19.38 -1.04 26.08
CA SER A 335 -20.53 -1.89 26.44
C SER A 335 -21.88 -1.19 26.35
N ALA A 336 -21.91 0.15 26.47
CA ALA A 336 -23.12 0.97 26.42
C ALA A 336 -23.39 1.54 25.02
N ASN A 337 -22.36 1.72 24.20
CA ASN A 337 -22.47 2.15 22.80
C ASN A 337 -21.43 1.45 21.93
N ASN A 338 -21.87 0.71 20.92
CA ASN A 338 -21.03 -0.10 20.05
C ASN A 338 -21.42 0.07 18.58
N ASP A 339 -20.77 1.03 17.93
CA ASP A 339 -21.03 1.41 16.53
C ASP A 339 -20.57 0.33 15.54
N ARG A 340 -19.75 -0.64 15.99
CA ARG A 340 -19.20 -1.71 15.13
C ARG A 340 -20.28 -2.53 14.45
N LEU A 341 -21.32 -2.92 15.20
CA LEU A 341 -22.39 -3.76 14.67
C LEU A 341 -23.12 -3.08 13.50
N TYR A 342 -23.28 -1.76 13.61
CA TYR A 342 -23.92 -0.94 12.57
C TYR A 342 -23.03 -0.79 11.35
N LEU A 343 -21.73 -0.53 11.56
CA LEU A 343 -20.77 -0.49 10.46
C LEU A 343 -20.71 -1.84 9.73
N GLU A 344 -20.53 -2.95 10.44
CA GLU A 344 -20.48 -4.29 9.84
C GLU A 344 -21.76 -4.60 9.04
N LYS A 345 -22.94 -4.25 9.57
CA LYS A 345 -24.21 -4.38 8.85
C LYS A 345 -24.22 -3.57 7.55
N TRP A 346 -23.77 -2.32 7.58
CA TRP A 346 -23.69 -1.49 6.37
C TRP A 346 -22.67 -2.03 5.38
N LEU A 347 -21.52 -2.54 5.86
CA LEU A 347 -20.50 -3.20 5.03
C LEU A 347 -21.09 -4.40 4.29
N LEU A 348 -21.86 -5.27 4.94
CA LEU A 348 -22.52 -6.41 4.29
C LEU A 348 -23.47 -5.98 3.16
N LEU A 349 -24.12 -4.82 3.28
CA LEU A 349 -25.04 -4.32 2.25
C LEU A 349 -24.33 -3.70 1.04
N HIS A 350 -23.11 -3.19 1.24
CA HIS A 350 -22.42 -2.32 0.28
C HIS A 350 -21.07 -2.84 -0.24
N SER A 351 -20.63 -4.04 0.18
CA SER A 351 -19.40 -4.69 -0.30
C SER A 351 -19.59 -5.57 -1.54
#